data_AF-A0A369KBW1-F1
#
_entry.id   AF-A0A369KBW1-F1
#
_cell.length_a   1.000
_cell.length_b   1.000
_cell.length_c   1.000
_cell.angle_alpha   90.00
_cell.angle_beta   90.00
_cell.angle_gamma   90.00
#
_symmetry.space_group_name_H-M   'P 1'
#
loop_
_entity.id
_entity.type
_entity.pdbx_description
1 polymer ?
#
loop_
_entity_poly.entity_id
_entity_poly.type
_entity_poly.pdbx_seq_one_letter_code
_entity_poly.pdbx_strand_id
1 'polypeptide(L)'
;MIMKSLFAVLAAPVLLTHALSIRWGGGGGKTNDTGPSNTTTVNDTAILNYALAIENLQSAFYNQSLSQFDEQAFNDSGFSPSVRTGFVNIGQNKQIHAALINNTLGSNATQPCNYSFPVTNVTSFTALSQLIENIGVSAYIGVMQNITNTTFITVASSILATDARYASWVASVNGVEPWDGAFDVPLSPRQVITLAAPYVTSCPPSNITQPFTPFPSLVISPGTAGSNVTFSFTSPTPSNDSTTNATLFGAFFQELTPVFVPLSTDDNSVTVPSNLTGLVYVAVTNSSSTVSDDTIVAGPTVLNLTRPVEGTIGNGTVPAPVPVPETTTEATSATETSATETATETATTAETTPPPETTTATETTATSEFTDTATDTATPTEETTPTEESTPTETETQTETTPTEEATPTATETVTA
;
A
#
# COMPACT_ATOMS: atom_id res chain seq x y z
N MET A 1 -10.23 43.98 -45.42
CA MET A 1 -10.54 43.68 -44.00
C MET A 1 -10.88 42.20 -43.94
N ILE A 2 -9.98 41.21 -43.82
CA ILE A 2 -8.84 40.99 -42.92
C ILE A 2 -9.23 41.13 -41.44
N MET A 3 -9.59 40.01 -40.78
CA MET A 3 -8.81 39.50 -39.66
C MET A 3 -9.21 38.05 -39.30
N LYS A 4 -8.23 37.16 -39.48
CA LYS A 4 -8.09 35.86 -38.81
C LYS A 4 -7.56 36.13 -37.37
N SER A 5 -8.08 35.43 -36.37
CA SER A 5 -7.47 35.21 -35.04
C SER A 5 -7.88 33.79 -34.66
N LEU A 6 -7.07 32.74 -34.78
CA LEU A 6 -5.75 32.47 -34.18
C LEU A 6 -5.81 32.46 -32.64
N PHE A 7 -6.21 31.33 -32.07
CA PHE A 7 -5.74 30.87 -30.77
C PHE A 7 -5.26 29.42 -30.93
N ALA A 8 -4.01 29.31 -31.35
CA ALA A 8 -3.18 28.16 -31.03
C ALA A 8 -2.56 28.46 -29.66
N VAL A 9 -2.96 27.74 -28.61
CA VAL A 9 -2.19 27.68 -27.38
C VAL A 9 -1.33 26.43 -27.48
N LEU A 10 -0.02 26.66 -27.51
CA LEU A 10 1.03 25.66 -27.63
C LEU A 10 0.88 24.55 -26.58
N ALA A 11 0.82 23.31 -27.04
CA ALA A 11 1.31 22.18 -26.28
C ALA A 11 2.83 22.28 -26.26
N ALA A 12 3.40 22.75 -25.15
CA ALA A 12 4.83 22.61 -24.88
C ALA A 12 5.07 21.21 -24.30
N PRO A 13 5.88 20.35 -24.92
CA PRO A 13 6.37 19.15 -24.25
C PRO A 13 7.37 19.61 -23.18
N VAL A 14 7.00 19.50 -21.91
CA VAL A 14 7.96 19.57 -20.81
C VAL A 14 8.81 18.30 -20.90
N LEU A 15 9.90 18.38 -21.66
CA LEU A 15 11.00 17.44 -21.61
C LEU A 15 11.65 17.57 -20.24
N LEU A 16 11.18 16.76 -19.29
CA LEU A 16 11.81 16.58 -17.99
C LEU A 16 13.05 15.69 -18.16
N THR A 17 14.10 16.23 -18.77
CA THR A 17 15.44 15.63 -18.71
C THR A 17 16.11 16.06 -17.41
N HIS A 18 15.69 15.45 -16.30
CA HIS A 18 16.54 15.30 -15.12
C HIS A 18 16.59 13.82 -14.82
N ALA A 19 17.77 13.22 -14.98
CA ALA A 19 18.04 11.90 -14.45
C ALA A 19 17.87 11.97 -12.92
N LEU A 20 16.68 11.61 -12.45
CA LEU A 20 16.38 11.46 -11.04
C LEU A 20 17.24 10.31 -10.53
N SER A 21 18.41 10.66 -9.98
CA SER A 21 19.14 9.74 -9.11
C SER A 21 18.38 9.69 -7.79
N ILE A 22 17.27 8.94 -7.76
CA ILE A 22 16.54 8.64 -6.54
C ILE A 22 17.42 7.70 -5.73
N ARG A 23 18.30 8.26 -4.89
CA ARG A 23 18.93 7.50 -3.83
C ARG A 23 17.90 7.27 -2.75
N TRP A 24 17.18 6.17 -2.87
CA TRP A 24 16.54 5.54 -1.71
C TRP A 24 17.63 5.27 -0.68
N GLY A 25 17.51 5.86 0.50
CA GLY A 25 18.31 5.53 1.67
C GLY A 25 17.94 4.16 2.24
N GLY A 26 18.00 3.11 1.40
CA GLY A 26 18.09 1.74 1.85
C GLY A 26 19.54 1.48 2.25
N GLY A 27 19.80 1.42 3.55
CA GLY A 27 21.09 1.00 4.10
C GLY A 27 21.46 -0.39 3.60
N GLY A 28 22.24 -0.44 2.52
CA GLY A 28 22.78 -1.65 1.90
C GLY A 28 24.06 -1.32 1.15
N GLY A 29 24.91 -0.48 1.74
CA GLY A 29 26.23 -0.17 1.19
C GLY A 29 27.13 -1.39 1.24
N LYS A 30 27.59 -1.86 0.08
CA LYS A 30 28.67 -2.83 -0.04
C LYS A 30 29.99 -2.18 0.40
N THR A 31 30.31 -2.24 1.69
CA THR A 31 31.68 -2.05 2.17
C THR A 31 32.30 -3.43 2.35
N ASN A 32 33.40 -3.70 1.64
CA ASN A 32 34.27 -4.83 1.93
C ASN A 32 34.91 -4.59 3.30
N ASP A 33 34.25 -5.02 4.37
CA ASP A 33 34.83 -5.03 5.71
C ASP A 33 34.80 -6.45 6.27
N THR A 34 35.99 -7.01 6.50
CA THR A 34 36.25 -8.39 6.92
C THR A 34 36.07 -8.58 8.44
N GLY A 35 34.98 -8.05 9.00
CA GLY A 35 34.54 -8.31 10.38
C GLY A 35 33.23 -9.10 10.39
N PRO A 36 32.86 -9.79 11.50
CA PRO A 36 31.58 -10.48 11.61
C PRO A 36 30.46 -9.42 11.69
N SER A 37 30.01 -8.97 10.53
CA SER A 37 28.90 -8.05 10.36
C SER A 37 27.60 -8.83 10.50
N ASN A 38 26.83 -8.54 11.55
CA ASN A 38 25.48 -9.06 11.73
C ASN A 38 24.49 -8.30 10.83
N THR A 39 24.76 -8.27 9.51
CA THR A 39 23.82 -7.78 8.51
C THR A 39 22.81 -8.88 8.25
N THR A 40 21.63 -8.77 8.85
CA THR A 40 20.49 -9.61 8.50
C THR A 40 20.14 -9.33 7.05
N THR A 41 20.62 -10.17 6.13
CA THR A 41 20.16 -10.17 4.74
C THR A 41 18.66 -10.36 4.79
N VAL A 42 17.88 -9.33 4.42
CA VAL A 42 16.44 -9.47 4.22
C VAL A 42 16.28 -10.50 3.10
N ASN A 43 15.90 -11.72 3.47
CA ASN A 43 15.59 -12.76 2.51
C ASN A 43 14.09 -12.72 2.22
N ASP A 44 13.68 -13.28 1.08
CA ASP A 44 12.27 -13.26 0.66
C ASP A 44 11.32 -13.85 1.72
N THR A 45 11.79 -14.78 2.55
CA THR A 45 11.01 -15.32 3.68
C THR A 45 10.64 -14.25 4.70
N ALA A 46 11.53 -13.31 5.03
CA ALA A 46 11.24 -12.19 5.92
C ALA A 46 10.22 -11.22 5.28
N ILE A 47 10.37 -10.94 3.98
CA ILE A 47 9.45 -10.06 3.23
C ILE A 47 8.05 -10.70 3.15
N LEU A 48 7.97 -11.98 2.85
CA LEU A 48 6.70 -12.71 2.81
C LEU A 48 6.05 -12.79 4.19
N ASN A 49 6.82 -12.99 5.27
CA ASN A 49 6.26 -12.95 6.63
C ASN A 49 5.75 -11.56 7.00
N TYR A 50 6.45 -10.50 6.58
CA TYR A 50 5.97 -9.14 6.71
C TYR A 50 4.65 -8.94 5.95
N ALA A 51 4.58 -9.33 4.68
CA ALA A 51 3.36 -9.23 3.88
C ALA A 51 2.21 -10.04 4.51
N LEU A 52 2.48 -11.26 4.99
CA LEU A 52 1.52 -12.09 5.70
C LEU A 52 0.98 -11.42 6.97
N ALA A 53 1.82 -10.72 7.72
CA ALA A 53 1.38 -9.99 8.91
C ALA A 53 0.38 -8.87 8.56
N ILE A 54 0.61 -8.15 7.46
CA ILE A 54 -0.30 -7.11 6.97
C ILE A 54 -1.61 -7.73 6.45
N GLU A 55 -1.52 -8.78 5.64
CA GLU A 55 -2.70 -9.48 5.10
C GLU A 55 -3.56 -10.10 6.22
N ASN A 56 -2.94 -10.65 7.27
CA ASN A 56 -3.66 -11.14 8.45
C ASN A 56 -4.41 -10.01 9.19
N LEU A 57 -3.79 -8.83 9.32
CA LEU A 57 -4.44 -7.65 9.92
C LEU A 57 -5.63 -7.19 9.07
N GLN A 58 -5.45 -7.06 7.75
CA GLN A 58 -6.52 -6.63 6.84
C GLN A 58 -7.66 -7.65 6.81
N SER A 59 -7.33 -8.94 6.76
CA SER A 59 -8.31 -10.04 6.83
C SER A 59 -9.11 -10.01 8.13
N ALA A 60 -8.43 -9.83 9.27
CA ALA A 60 -9.08 -9.72 10.57
C ALA A 60 -9.99 -8.48 10.65
N PHE A 61 -9.54 -7.33 10.14
CA PHE A 61 -10.32 -6.10 10.10
C PHE A 61 -11.66 -6.27 9.38
N TYR A 62 -11.66 -6.81 8.17
CA TYR A 62 -12.89 -7.04 7.41
C TYR A 62 -13.78 -8.09 8.06
N ASN A 63 -13.22 -9.21 8.51
CA ASN A 63 -14.00 -10.27 9.16
C ASN A 63 -14.69 -9.79 10.42
N GLN A 64 -13.96 -9.10 11.31
CA GLN A 64 -14.52 -8.58 12.56
C GLN A 64 -15.57 -7.51 12.29
N SER A 65 -15.31 -6.57 11.37
CA SER A 65 -16.25 -5.47 11.08
C SER A 65 -17.52 -5.96 10.38
N LEU A 66 -17.39 -6.83 9.37
CA LEU A 66 -18.55 -7.35 8.61
C LEU A 66 -19.40 -8.35 9.41
N SER A 67 -18.85 -8.91 10.49
CA SER A 67 -19.63 -9.69 11.47
C SER A 67 -20.51 -8.81 12.36
N GLN A 68 -20.16 -7.53 12.53
CA GLN A 68 -20.90 -6.56 13.35
C GLN A 68 -21.95 -5.80 12.55
N PHE A 69 -21.76 -5.64 11.24
CA PHE A 69 -22.64 -4.83 10.38
C PHE A 69 -23.24 -5.67 9.25
N ASP A 70 -24.53 -5.95 9.37
CA ASP A 70 -25.33 -6.61 8.34
C ASP A 70 -25.80 -5.63 7.25
N GLU A 71 -26.60 -6.10 6.30
CA GLU A 71 -27.13 -5.25 5.22
C GLU A 71 -27.99 -4.09 5.73
N GLN A 72 -28.73 -4.29 6.82
CA GLN A 72 -29.57 -3.25 7.40
C GLN A 72 -28.71 -2.14 8.00
N ALA A 73 -27.62 -2.46 8.71
CA ALA A 73 -26.70 -1.46 9.24
C ALA A 73 -26.09 -0.56 8.14
N PHE A 74 -25.76 -1.14 6.97
CA PHE A 74 -25.30 -0.37 5.82
C PHE A 74 -26.40 0.54 5.25
N ASN A 75 -27.61 0.01 5.10
CA ASN A 75 -28.77 0.76 4.63
C ASN A 75 -29.12 1.93 5.56
N ASP A 76 -29.14 1.70 6.87
CA ASP A 76 -29.38 2.71 7.90
C ASP A 76 -28.30 3.82 7.89
N SER A 77 -27.10 3.50 7.42
CA SER A 77 -25.99 4.45 7.23
C SER A 77 -26.01 5.12 5.85
N GLY A 78 -27.04 4.90 5.04
CA GLY A 78 -27.23 5.53 3.74
C GLY A 78 -26.48 4.86 2.58
N PHE A 79 -25.90 3.67 2.79
CA PHE A 79 -25.22 2.92 1.73
C PHE A 79 -26.16 1.95 1.03
N SER A 80 -25.97 1.76 -0.28
CA SER A 80 -26.70 0.73 -1.03
C SER A 80 -26.26 -0.68 -0.62
N PRO A 81 -27.12 -1.71 -0.78
CA PRO A 81 -26.75 -3.09 -0.46
C PRO A 81 -25.48 -3.59 -1.16
N SER A 82 -25.22 -3.10 -2.38
CA SER A 82 -24.01 -3.41 -3.16
C SER A 82 -22.71 -2.98 -2.49
N VAL A 83 -22.73 -1.96 -1.63
CA VAL A 83 -21.54 -1.50 -0.89
C VAL A 83 -21.09 -2.59 0.09
N ARG A 84 -22.02 -3.19 0.84
CA ARG A 84 -21.68 -4.31 1.72
C ARG A 84 -21.12 -5.49 0.94
N THR A 85 -21.73 -5.83 -0.20
CA THR A 85 -21.21 -6.89 -1.08
C THR A 85 -19.77 -6.61 -1.54
N GLY A 86 -19.46 -5.36 -1.89
CA GLY A 86 -18.09 -4.95 -2.24
C GLY A 86 -17.11 -5.18 -1.10
N PHE A 87 -17.45 -4.78 0.13
CA PHE A 87 -16.60 -5.03 1.29
C PHE A 87 -16.45 -6.51 1.64
N VAL A 88 -17.51 -7.31 1.49
CA VAL A 88 -17.43 -8.78 1.63
C VAL A 88 -16.44 -9.36 0.62
N ASN A 89 -16.46 -8.89 -0.63
CA ASN A 89 -15.51 -9.34 -1.64
C ASN A 89 -14.07 -8.97 -1.30
N ILE A 90 -13.83 -7.73 -0.84
CA ILE A 90 -12.50 -7.31 -0.37
C ILE A 90 -12.03 -8.21 0.77
N GLY A 91 -12.86 -8.42 1.80
CA GLY A 91 -12.52 -9.28 2.94
C GLY A 91 -12.19 -10.72 2.54
N GLN A 92 -12.93 -11.29 1.59
CA GLN A 92 -12.62 -12.61 1.03
C GLN A 92 -11.28 -12.63 0.28
N ASN A 93 -10.97 -11.60 -0.50
CA ASN A 93 -9.71 -11.53 -1.22
C ASN A 93 -8.52 -11.36 -0.28
N LYS A 94 -8.64 -10.59 0.81
CA LYS A 94 -7.60 -10.51 1.87
C LYS A 94 -7.33 -11.87 2.52
N GLN A 95 -8.37 -12.67 2.77
CA GLN A 95 -8.19 -14.05 3.24
C GLN A 95 -7.44 -14.92 2.22
N ILE A 96 -7.75 -14.79 0.94
CA ILE A 96 -7.09 -15.54 -0.14
C ILE A 96 -5.61 -15.13 -0.24
N HIS A 97 -5.29 -13.84 -0.15
CA HIS A 97 -3.91 -13.35 -0.15
C HIS A 97 -3.13 -13.89 1.06
N ALA A 98 -3.68 -13.77 2.26
CA ALA A 98 -3.08 -14.32 3.49
C ALA A 98 -2.84 -15.83 3.35
N ALA A 99 -3.83 -16.59 2.87
CA ALA A 99 -3.70 -18.03 2.66
C ALA A 99 -2.63 -18.40 1.63
N LEU A 100 -2.53 -17.66 0.52
CA LEU A 100 -1.50 -17.85 -0.50
C LEU A 100 -0.10 -17.69 0.09
N ILE A 101 0.13 -16.60 0.83
CA ILE A 101 1.44 -16.30 1.42
C ILE A 101 1.76 -17.31 2.54
N ASN A 102 0.79 -17.64 3.39
CA ASN A 102 0.93 -18.64 4.44
C ASN A 102 1.32 -20.02 3.85
N ASN A 103 0.63 -20.46 2.80
CA ASN A 103 0.94 -21.72 2.12
C ASN A 103 2.32 -21.71 1.47
N THR A 104 2.73 -20.56 0.90
CA THR A 104 4.07 -20.37 0.32
C THR A 104 5.17 -20.47 1.38
N LEU A 105 4.92 -19.95 2.57
CA LEU A 105 5.86 -19.97 3.70
C LEU A 105 5.89 -21.32 4.43
N GLY A 106 4.79 -22.07 4.41
CA GLY A 106 4.66 -23.36 5.11
C GLY A 106 4.92 -23.21 6.61
N SER A 107 5.82 -24.04 7.15
CA SER A 107 6.18 -23.99 8.59
C SER A 107 6.89 -22.71 9.02
N ASN A 108 7.36 -21.88 8.07
CA ASN A 108 8.01 -20.60 8.35
C ASN A 108 7.01 -19.44 8.44
N ALA A 109 5.71 -19.71 8.31
CA ALA A 109 4.67 -18.68 8.33
C ALA A 109 4.44 -18.15 9.74
N THR A 110 4.49 -16.82 9.87
CA THR A 110 4.05 -16.11 11.06
C THR A 110 2.57 -16.35 11.30
N GLN A 111 2.18 -16.46 12.57
CA GLN A 111 0.79 -16.67 12.93
C GLN A 111 0.05 -15.32 13.00
N PRO A 112 -1.28 -15.30 12.76
CA PRO A 112 -2.09 -14.10 12.99
C PRO A 112 -1.95 -13.60 14.43
N CYS A 113 -1.98 -12.28 14.60
CA CYS A 113 -2.06 -11.64 15.92
C CYS A 113 -3.52 -11.55 16.39
N ASN A 114 -3.72 -11.07 17.62
CA ASN A 114 -5.01 -10.57 18.06
C ASN A 114 -5.11 -9.08 17.71
N TYR A 115 -6.28 -8.68 17.23
CA TYR A 115 -6.51 -7.34 16.71
C TYR A 115 -7.72 -6.69 17.38
N SER A 116 -7.69 -5.36 17.47
CA SER A 116 -8.82 -4.55 17.89
C SER A 116 -8.90 -3.30 17.01
N PHE A 117 -10.08 -3.02 16.49
CA PHE A 117 -10.31 -1.90 15.58
C PHE A 117 -11.34 -0.95 16.20
N PRO A 118 -11.11 0.38 16.18
CA PRO A 118 -12.00 1.36 16.78
C PRO A 118 -13.23 1.65 15.90
N VAL A 119 -13.91 0.60 15.46
CA VAL A 119 -15.08 0.66 14.58
C VAL A 119 -16.35 0.54 15.41
N THR A 120 -17.24 1.51 15.31
CA THR A 120 -18.49 1.59 16.10
C THR A 120 -19.75 1.61 15.24
N ASN A 121 -19.61 1.92 13.95
CA ASN A 121 -20.68 1.97 12.96
C ASN A 121 -20.11 1.84 11.54
N VAL A 122 -20.99 1.73 10.54
CA VAL A 122 -20.57 1.55 9.13
C VAL A 122 -19.74 2.72 8.63
N THR A 123 -20.06 3.97 9.00
CA THR A 123 -19.24 5.13 8.58
C THR A 123 -17.80 5.06 9.12
N SER A 124 -17.63 4.69 10.38
CA SER A 124 -16.29 4.48 10.96
C SER A 124 -15.57 3.28 10.34
N PHE A 125 -16.32 2.25 9.91
CA PHE A 125 -15.78 1.11 9.17
C PHE A 125 -15.25 1.54 7.81
N THR A 126 -16.05 2.20 6.97
CA THR A 126 -15.63 2.59 5.62
C THR A 126 -14.48 3.61 5.64
N ALA A 127 -14.46 4.51 6.63
CA ALA A 127 -13.35 5.43 6.86
C ALA A 127 -12.05 4.70 7.23
N LEU A 128 -12.12 3.73 8.16
CA LEU A 128 -10.94 2.94 8.53
C LEU A 128 -10.49 2.01 7.40
N SER A 129 -11.41 1.47 6.59
CA SER A 129 -11.06 0.70 5.38
C SER A 129 -10.18 1.49 4.43
N GLN A 130 -10.45 2.79 4.24
CA GLN A 130 -9.63 3.63 3.36
C GLN A 130 -8.19 3.73 3.86
N LEU A 131 -7.99 3.91 5.16
CA LEU A 131 -6.66 3.93 5.75
C LEU A 131 -5.96 2.57 5.62
N ILE A 132 -6.65 1.49 5.97
CA ILE A 132 -6.09 0.14 5.98
C ILE A 132 -5.70 -0.35 4.57
N GLU A 133 -6.48 -0.02 3.53
CA GLU A 133 -6.10 -0.35 2.15
C GLU A 133 -4.89 0.44 1.68
N ASN A 134 -4.82 1.75 1.98
CA ASN A 134 -3.66 2.58 1.61
C ASN A 134 -2.37 2.14 2.31
N ILE A 135 -2.46 1.72 3.59
CA ILE A 135 -1.33 1.11 4.30
C ILE A 135 -0.86 -0.16 3.57
N GLY A 136 -1.79 -1.01 3.10
CA GLY A 136 -1.48 -2.21 2.32
C GLY A 136 -0.75 -1.89 1.02
N VAL A 137 -1.26 -0.92 0.24
CA VAL A 137 -0.62 -0.44 -0.99
C VAL A 137 0.82 0.01 -0.71
N SER A 138 1.00 0.91 0.26
CA SER A 138 2.32 1.40 0.67
C SER A 138 3.27 0.30 1.14
N ALA A 139 2.73 -0.72 1.81
CA ALA A 139 3.49 -1.87 2.31
C ALA A 139 4.07 -2.71 1.18
N TYR A 140 3.28 -3.02 0.15
CA TYR A 140 3.73 -3.81 -0.99
C TYR A 140 4.75 -3.06 -1.85
N ILE A 141 4.51 -1.77 -2.14
CA ILE A 141 5.45 -0.97 -2.94
C ILE A 141 6.80 -0.86 -2.23
N GLY A 142 6.78 -0.61 -0.91
CA GLY A 142 8.00 -0.39 -0.11
C GLY A 142 8.96 -1.57 -0.06
N VAL A 143 8.47 -2.80 -0.18
CA VAL A 143 9.29 -4.01 -0.14
C VAL A 143 9.56 -4.63 -1.51
N MET A 144 8.89 -4.18 -2.57
CA MET A 144 8.98 -4.77 -3.91
C MET A 144 10.43 -4.86 -4.40
N GLN A 145 11.23 -3.82 -4.15
CA GLN A 145 12.65 -3.75 -4.53
C GLN A 145 13.55 -4.73 -3.76
N ASN A 146 13.08 -5.27 -2.64
CA ASN A 146 13.86 -6.16 -1.78
C ASN A 146 13.60 -7.64 -2.11
N ILE A 147 12.59 -7.95 -2.92
CA ILE A 147 12.26 -9.32 -3.33
C ILE A 147 13.29 -9.79 -4.37
N THR A 148 13.90 -10.95 -4.13
CA THR A 148 14.91 -11.54 -5.03
C THR A 148 14.32 -12.60 -5.96
N ASN A 149 13.30 -13.35 -5.52
CA ASN A 149 12.58 -14.30 -6.34
C ASN A 149 11.57 -13.59 -7.24
N THR A 150 11.80 -13.64 -8.55
CA THR A 150 10.97 -12.98 -9.56
C THR A 150 9.53 -13.52 -9.60
N THR A 151 9.29 -14.77 -9.21
CA THR A 151 7.92 -15.29 -9.07
C THR A 151 7.17 -14.56 -7.96
N PHE A 152 7.84 -14.25 -6.85
CA PHE A 152 7.23 -13.48 -5.77
C PHE A 152 7.00 -12.03 -6.16
N ILE A 153 7.85 -11.44 -7.00
CA ILE A 153 7.60 -10.11 -7.57
C ILE A 153 6.28 -10.10 -8.36
N THR A 154 6.05 -11.09 -9.22
CA THR A 154 4.79 -11.19 -10.00
C THR A 154 3.58 -11.33 -9.09
N VAL A 155 3.66 -12.20 -8.08
CA VAL A 155 2.56 -12.40 -7.10
C VAL A 155 2.29 -11.13 -6.30
N ALA A 156 3.33 -10.52 -5.71
CA ALA A 156 3.24 -9.29 -4.95
C ALA A 156 2.69 -8.14 -5.80
N SER A 157 3.11 -8.03 -7.07
CA SER A 157 2.60 -7.03 -8.01
C SER A 157 1.13 -7.23 -8.32
N SER A 158 0.67 -8.47 -8.43
CA SER A 158 -0.75 -8.78 -8.63
C SER A 158 -1.59 -8.38 -7.42
N ILE A 159 -1.11 -8.64 -6.20
CA ILE A 159 -1.79 -8.25 -4.96
C ILE A 159 -1.83 -6.72 -4.84
N LEU A 160 -0.70 -6.04 -5.04
CA LEU A 160 -0.61 -4.59 -5.04
C LEU A 160 -1.63 -3.96 -6.01
N ALA A 161 -1.73 -4.50 -7.23
CA ALA A 161 -2.67 -3.98 -8.23
C ALA A 161 -4.14 -4.15 -7.80
N THR A 162 -4.49 -5.23 -7.11
CA THR A 162 -5.86 -5.40 -6.58
C THR A 162 -6.11 -4.50 -5.37
N ASP A 163 -5.13 -4.34 -4.49
CA ASP A 163 -5.23 -3.50 -3.29
C ASP A 163 -5.40 -2.02 -3.65
N ALA A 164 -4.65 -1.53 -4.64
CA ALA A 164 -4.81 -0.16 -5.15
C ALA A 164 -6.22 0.08 -5.72
N ARG A 165 -6.83 -0.92 -6.37
CA ARG A 165 -8.22 -0.83 -6.85
C ARG A 165 -9.21 -0.84 -5.69
N TYR A 166 -8.96 -1.60 -4.63
CA TYR A 166 -9.78 -1.56 -3.43
C TYR A 166 -9.67 -0.21 -2.72
N ALA A 167 -8.47 0.33 -2.53
CA ALA A 167 -8.26 1.67 -1.99
C ALA A 167 -9.06 2.72 -2.77
N SER A 168 -8.98 2.68 -4.11
CA SER A 168 -9.73 3.56 -5.00
C SER A 168 -11.26 3.38 -4.87
N TRP A 169 -11.72 2.14 -4.82
CA TRP A 169 -13.15 1.84 -4.67
C TRP A 169 -13.68 2.29 -3.31
N VAL A 170 -12.94 2.06 -2.22
CA VAL A 170 -13.31 2.51 -0.87
C VAL A 170 -13.36 4.03 -0.79
N ALA A 171 -12.41 4.74 -1.41
CA ALA A 171 -12.46 6.19 -1.52
C ALA A 171 -13.75 6.67 -2.23
N SER A 172 -14.16 5.98 -3.30
CA SER A 172 -15.43 6.29 -3.98
C SER A 172 -16.65 6.04 -3.10
N VAL A 173 -16.65 4.99 -2.26
CA VAL A 173 -17.69 4.73 -1.26
C VAL A 173 -17.74 5.85 -0.23
N ASN A 174 -16.58 6.36 0.19
CA ASN A 174 -16.47 7.48 1.13
C ASN A 174 -16.75 8.84 0.47
N GLY A 175 -16.96 8.90 -0.85
CA GLY A 175 -17.23 10.14 -1.58
C GLY A 175 -16.03 11.09 -1.66
N VAL A 176 -14.81 10.56 -1.57
CA VAL A 176 -13.57 11.33 -1.66
C VAL A 176 -12.74 10.93 -2.87
N GLU A 177 -11.82 11.81 -3.28
CA GLU A 177 -10.89 11.54 -4.39
C GLU A 177 -10.11 10.23 -4.14
N PRO A 178 -10.01 9.33 -5.14
CA PRO A 178 -9.38 8.02 -4.98
C PRO A 178 -7.87 8.00 -5.26
N TRP A 179 -7.22 9.17 -5.33
CA TRP A 179 -5.78 9.31 -5.57
C TRP A 179 -5.19 10.39 -4.67
N ASP A 180 -3.94 10.18 -4.24
CA ASP A 180 -3.22 11.09 -3.34
C ASP A 180 -2.11 11.88 -4.07
N GLY A 181 -1.99 11.69 -5.39
CA GLY A 181 -0.97 12.26 -6.26
C GLY A 181 -0.76 11.43 -7.52
N ALA A 182 0.35 11.64 -8.23
CA ALA A 182 0.71 10.84 -9.40
C ALA A 182 1.29 9.46 -9.05
N PHE A 183 1.78 9.29 -7.82
CA PHE A 183 2.44 8.07 -7.34
C PHE A 183 1.99 7.74 -5.92
N ASP A 184 1.79 6.45 -5.65
CA ASP A 184 1.61 5.95 -4.29
C ASP A 184 2.93 6.01 -3.50
N VAL A 185 2.81 6.22 -2.18
CA VAL A 185 3.97 6.35 -1.29
C VAL A 185 4.46 4.97 -0.84
N PRO A 186 5.70 4.55 -1.16
CA PRO A 186 6.29 3.38 -0.55
C PRO A 186 6.71 3.66 0.90
N LEU A 187 6.40 2.73 1.81
CA LEU A 187 6.81 2.81 3.20
C LEU A 187 7.74 1.63 3.56
N SER A 188 8.75 1.89 4.40
CA SER A 188 9.59 0.82 4.95
C SER A 188 8.75 -0.09 5.85
N PRO A 189 9.15 -1.37 6.04
CA PRO A 189 8.42 -2.28 6.91
C PRO A 189 8.16 -1.70 8.30
N ARG A 190 9.14 -1.04 8.91
CA ARG A 190 9.01 -0.46 10.24
C ARG A 190 8.03 0.71 10.27
N GLN A 191 7.96 1.50 9.19
CA GLN A 191 6.96 2.57 9.04
C GLN A 191 5.55 2.00 8.97
N VAL A 192 5.33 0.96 8.16
CA VAL A 192 4.03 0.29 8.04
C VAL A 192 3.60 -0.36 9.36
N ILE A 193 4.52 -1.03 10.03
CA ILE A 193 4.24 -1.65 11.34
C ILE A 193 3.92 -0.60 12.39
N THR A 194 4.49 0.60 12.31
CA THR A 194 4.11 1.71 13.19
C THR A 194 2.66 2.15 12.95
N LEU A 195 2.21 2.19 11.70
CA LEU A 195 0.81 2.50 11.36
C LEU A 195 -0.16 1.36 11.73
N ALA A 196 0.31 0.11 11.71
CA ALA A 196 -0.47 -1.07 12.08
C ALA A 196 -0.57 -1.29 13.60
N ALA A 197 0.47 -0.88 14.35
CA ALA A 197 0.60 -1.15 15.78
C ALA A 197 -0.62 -0.78 16.64
N PRO A 198 -1.34 0.34 16.40
CA PRO A 198 -2.54 0.68 17.17
C PRO A 198 -3.66 -0.36 17.10
N TYR A 199 -3.65 -1.23 16.08
CA TYR A 199 -4.69 -2.24 15.86
C TYR A 199 -4.30 -3.64 16.35
N VAL A 200 -3.08 -3.81 16.87
CA VAL A 200 -2.57 -5.10 17.34
C VAL A 200 -2.56 -5.12 18.87
N THR A 201 -3.30 -6.04 19.48
CA THR A 201 -3.38 -6.15 20.94
C THR A 201 -2.35 -7.11 21.52
N SER A 202 -2.06 -8.20 20.80
CA SER A 202 -1.03 -9.18 21.17
C SER A 202 -0.69 -10.06 19.97
N CYS A 203 0.52 -10.62 19.93
CA CYS A 203 0.92 -11.59 18.92
C CYS A 203 1.45 -12.86 19.58
N PRO A 204 1.33 -14.04 18.94
CA PRO A 204 1.99 -15.26 19.40
C PRO A 204 3.50 -15.04 19.61
N PRO A 205 4.09 -15.52 20.72
CA PRO A 205 5.53 -15.37 20.98
C PRO A 205 6.44 -16.00 19.92
N SER A 206 5.90 -16.95 19.15
CA SER A 206 6.57 -17.60 18.02
C SER A 206 6.71 -16.72 16.79
N ASN A 207 5.97 -15.61 16.71
CA ASN A 207 6.13 -14.66 15.61
C ASN A 207 7.50 -14.01 15.75
N ILE A 208 8.32 -14.08 14.69
CA ILE A 208 9.70 -13.57 14.71
C ILE A 208 9.68 -12.08 15.09
N THR A 209 10.22 -11.75 16.26
CA THR A 209 10.14 -10.42 16.89
C THR A 209 11.15 -9.40 16.35
N GLN A 210 11.78 -9.62 15.20
CA GLN A 210 12.67 -8.64 14.57
C GLN A 210 12.68 -8.78 13.04
N PRO A 211 12.82 -7.65 12.31
CA PRO A 211 13.09 -6.29 12.78
C PRO A 211 11.85 -5.38 12.70
N PHE A 212 10.79 -5.72 13.41
CA PHE A 212 9.48 -5.10 13.22
C PHE A 212 8.93 -4.48 14.51
N THR A 213 9.79 -3.78 15.24
CA THR A 213 9.37 -2.96 16.37
C THR A 213 8.91 -1.59 15.86
N PRO A 214 7.66 -1.15 16.14
CA PRO A 214 7.19 0.15 15.70
C PRO A 214 8.06 1.29 16.25
N PHE A 215 8.12 2.40 15.53
CA PHE A 215 8.67 3.64 16.06
C PHE A 215 7.81 4.18 17.21
N PRO A 216 8.33 5.10 18.04
CA PRO A 216 7.51 5.85 18.98
C PRO A 216 6.28 6.46 18.31
N SER A 217 5.14 6.42 19.00
CA SER A 217 3.88 6.96 18.46
C SER A 217 3.98 8.47 18.25
N LEU A 218 3.34 8.92 17.17
CA LEU A 218 3.20 10.32 16.81
C LEU A 218 1.71 10.65 16.67
N VAL A 219 1.27 11.67 17.39
CA VAL A 219 -0.06 12.26 17.25
C VAL A 219 0.09 13.64 16.61
N ILE A 220 -0.75 13.90 15.62
CA ILE A 220 -0.82 15.17 14.89
C ILE A 220 -2.18 15.82 15.17
N SER A 221 -2.19 17.12 15.47
CA SER A 221 -3.46 17.85 15.59
C SER A 221 -4.18 17.91 14.24
N PRO A 222 -5.53 18.00 14.22
CA PRO A 222 -6.27 18.22 12.98
C PRO A 222 -5.77 19.44 12.22
N GLY A 223 -5.70 19.37 10.89
CA GLY A 223 -5.27 20.47 10.04
C GLY A 223 -5.52 20.21 8.56
N THR A 224 -5.39 21.27 7.76
CA THR A 224 -5.48 21.25 6.30
C THR A 224 -4.16 21.67 5.67
N ALA A 225 -4.01 21.49 4.36
CA ALA A 225 -2.90 22.05 3.60
C ALA A 225 -2.75 23.56 3.87
N GLY A 226 -1.53 24.02 4.16
CA GLY A 226 -1.21 25.41 4.49
C GLY A 226 -1.51 25.83 5.94
N SER A 227 -2.18 25.00 6.73
CA SER A 227 -2.43 25.30 8.16
C SER A 227 -1.26 24.90 9.05
N ASN A 228 -1.20 25.47 10.26
CA ASN A 228 -0.25 25.03 11.27
C ASN A 228 -0.84 23.87 12.08
N VAL A 229 -0.05 22.81 12.28
CA VAL A 229 -0.38 21.63 13.08
C VAL A 229 0.69 21.39 14.13
N THR A 230 0.30 20.84 15.28
CA THR A 230 1.21 20.49 16.38
C THR A 230 1.44 18.99 16.45
N PHE A 231 2.65 18.59 16.80
CA PHE A 231 3.04 17.20 17.01
C PHE A 231 3.19 16.87 18.50
N SER A 232 2.58 15.76 18.92
CA SER A 232 2.76 15.17 20.24
C SER A 232 3.40 13.79 20.09
N PHE A 233 4.58 13.63 20.69
CA PHE A 233 5.36 12.39 20.68
C PHE A 233 6.31 12.35 21.87
N THR A 234 6.71 11.15 22.28
CA THR A 234 7.77 10.98 23.27
C THR A 234 9.10 10.82 22.53
N SER A 235 10.01 11.78 22.67
CA SER A 235 11.36 11.62 22.12
C SER A 235 12.10 10.51 22.88
N PRO A 236 12.66 9.49 22.20
CA PRO A 236 13.34 8.38 22.87
C PRO A 236 14.62 8.78 23.61
N THR A 237 15.14 10.01 23.45
CA THR A 237 16.22 10.55 24.28
C THR A 237 16.17 12.07 24.36
N PRO A 238 16.13 12.69 25.56
CA PRO A 238 16.96 13.83 25.84
C PRO A 238 18.37 13.27 26.02
N SER A 239 19.21 13.32 24.98
CA SER A 239 20.63 13.10 25.24
C SER A 239 21.04 14.17 26.25
N ASN A 240 21.52 13.75 27.42
CA ASN A 240 22.19 14.60 28.41
C ASN A 240 23.49 15.23 27.87
N ASP A 241 23.65 15.25 26.54
CA ASP A 241 24.62 16.02 25.81
C ASP A 241 23.98 17.36 25.43
N SER A 242 24.21 18.34 26.29
CA SER A 242 23.85 19.76 26.14
C SER A 242 24.43 20.42 24.88
N THR A 243 25.05 19.68 23.95
CA THR A 243 25.76 20.24 22.80
C THR A 243 25.11 19.99 21.43
N THR A 244 24.01 19.24 21.33
CA THR A 244 23.25 19.12 20.07
C THR A 244 21.73 19.23 20.29
N ASN A 245 21.21 20.46 20.30
CA ASN A 245 19.81 20.70 19.97
C ASN A 245 19.61 20.34 18.50
N ALA A 246 19.49 19.05 18.19
CA ALA A 246 19.27 18.59 16.82
C ALA A 246 17.93 19.15 16.34
N THR A 247 17.97 19.99 15.31
CA THR A 247 16.75 20.50 14.66
C THR A 247 15.94 19.31 14.17
N LEU A 248 14.69 19.21 14.62
CA LEU A 248 13.75 18.22 14.14
C LEU A 248 12.97 18.78 12.96
N PHE A 249 12.44 17.88 12.13
CA PHE A 249 11.62 18.21 10.97
C PHE A 249 10.37 17.34 10.97
N GLY A 250 9.25 17.90 10.51
CA GLY A 250 8.13 17.12 10.01
C GLY A 250 8.43 16.67 8.58
N ALA A 251 8.56 15.36 8.38
CA ALA A 251 8.62 14.75 7.05
C ALA A 251 7.20 14.37 6.62
N PHE A 252 6.71 15.04 5.58
CA PHE A 252 5.44 14.76 4.92
C PHE A 252 5.69 13.91 3.69
N PHE A 253 5.15 12.70 3.66
CA PHE A 253 5.35 11.75 2.60
C PHE A 253 4.19 11.90 1.62
N GLN A 254 4.50 12.38 0.42
CA GLN A 254 3.58 12.39 -0.71
C GLN A 254 4.37 11.99 -1.95
N GLU A 255 3.77 11.15 -2.80
CA GLU A 255 4.45 10.56 -3.95
C GLU A 255 5.77 9.85 -3.58
N LEU A 256 6.82 10.03 -4.37
CA LEU A 256 8.10 9.32 -4.21
C LEU A 256 9.14 10.09 -3.39
N THR A 257 8.87 11.33 -2.98
CA THR A 257 9.85 12.17 -2.29
C THR A 257 9.20 12.94 -1.15
N PRO A 258 9.65 12.74 0.10
CA PRO A 258 9.09 13.46 1.24
C PRO A 258 9.49 14.93 1.22
N VAL A 259 8.59 15.78 1.73
CA VAL A 259 8.82 17.20 1.99
C VAL A 259 9.15 17.39 3.46
N PHE A 260 10.24 18.08 3.75
CA PHE A 260 10.69 18.34 5.12
C PHE A 260 10.42 19.78 5.51
N VAL A 261 9.80 19.98 6.67
CA VAL A 261 9.53 21.31 7.23
C VAL A 261 10.11 21.36 8.65
N PRO A 262 10.95 22.36 8.99
CA PRO A 262 11.51 22.49 10.33
C PRO A 262 10.42 22.53 11.40
N LEU A 263 10.62 21.78 12.48
CA LEU A 263 9.74 21.75 13.62
C LEU A 263 10.04 22.95 14.53
N SER A 264 9.00 23.68 14.94
CA SER A 264 9.12 24.74 15.94
C SER A 264 9.61 24.19 17.27
N THR A 265 10.62 24.83 17.87
CA THR A 265 11.18 24.44 19.17
C THR A 265 10.31 24.83 20.35
N ASP A 266 9.33 25.71 20.14
CA ASP A 266 8.52 26.27 21.22
C ASP A 266 7.32 25.36 21.54
N ASP A 267 6.72 24.76 20.53
CA ASP A 267 5.44 24.06 20.61
C ASP A 267 5.34 22.81 19.72
N ASN A 268 6.45 22.37 19.13
CA ASN A 268 6.48 21.26 18.17
C ASN A 268 5.49 21.43 17.00
N SER A 269 5.30 22.67 16.55
CA SER A 269 4.39 22.99 15.45
C SER A 269 5.09 23.06 14.11
N VAL A 270 4.33 22.86 13.04
CA VAL A 270 4.80 22.87 11.66
C VAL A 270 3.69 23.33 10.71
N THR A 271 4.06 24.11 9.69
CA THR A 271 3.12 24.47 8.63
C THR A 271 3.04 23.33 7.61
N VAL A 272 1.85 22.75 7.44
CA VAL A 272 1.59 21.73 6.41
C VAL A 272 1.83 22.35 5.03
N PRO A 273 2.67 21.75 4.15
CA PRO A 273 2.87 22.29 2.81
C PRO A 273 1.54 22.42 2.04
N SER A 274 1.34 23.55 1.37
CA SER A 274 0.04 23.93 0.79
C SER A 274 -0.35 23.13 -0.45
N ASN A 275 0.59 22.40 -1.05
CA ASN A 275 0.38 21.59 -2.25
C ASN A 275 0.05 20.13 -1.95
N LEU A 276 0.01 19.72 -0.68
CA LEU A 276 -0.35 18.36 -0.30
C LEU A 276 -1.86 18.13 -0.44
N THR A 277 -2.24 16.91 -0.82
CA THR A 277 -3.63 16.46 -0.97
C THR A 277 -3.71 14.97 -0.66
N GLY A 278 -4.91 14.47 -0.39
CA GLY A 278 -5.11 13.03 -0.18
C GLY A 278 -4.63 12.54 1.18
N LEU A 279 -4.35 11.24 1.29
CA LEU A 279 -3.78 10.61 2.47
C LEU A 279 -2.27 10.84 2.51
N VAL A 280 -1.81 11.62 3.50
CA VAL A 280 -0.39 11.96 3.68
C VAL A 280 0.14 11.26 4.91
N TYR A 281 1.24 10.51 4.77
CA TYR A 281 1.96 10.01 5.94
C TYR A 281 2.87 11.10 6.50
N VAL A 282 3.01 11.17 7.83
CA VAL A 282 3.81 12.20 8.50
C VAL A 282 4.66 11.56 9.58
N ALA A 283 5.95 11.85 9.61
CA ALA A 283 6.87 11.43 10.68
C ALA A 283 7.68 12.62 11.20
N VAL A 284 8.13 12.52 12.44
CA VAL A 284 9.15 13.43 12.99
C VAL A 284 10.51 12.81 12.75
N THR A 285 11.44 13.59 12.21
CA THR A 285 12.79 13.14 11.84
C THR A 285 13.86 14.11 12.31
N ASN A 286 15.07 13.61 12.55
CA ASN A 286 16.27 14.39 12.85
C ASN A 286 17.09 14.74 11.58
N SER A 287 16.54 14.50 10.39
CA SER A 287 17.15 14.79 9.10
C SER A 287 16.22 15.66 8.24
N SER A 288 16.82 16.56 7.46
CA SER A 288 16.12 17.47 6.55
C SER A 288 16.07 17.00 5.10
N SER A 289 16.60 15.81 4.80
CA SER A 289 16.79 15.33 3.42
C SER A 289 16.57 13.84 3.24
N THR A 290 16.56 13.07 4.33
CA THR A 290 16.43 11.62 4.29
C THR A 290 15.39 11.16 5.29
N VAL A 291 14.57 10.20 4.88
CA VAL A 291 13.79 9.38 5.80
C VAL A 291 14.30 7.95 5.72
N SER A 292 14.71 7.43 6.86
CA SER A 292 15.15 6.05 7.09
C SER A 292 14.88 5.66 8.55
N ASP A 293 15.04 4.39 8.86
CA ASP A 293 14.85 3.88 10.22
C ASP A 293 15.76 4.53 11.27
N ASP A 294 16.91 5.08 10.86
CA ASP A 294 17.86 5.78 11.74
C ASP A 294 17.51 7.27 11.97
N THR A 295 16.67 7.83 11.10
CA THR A 295 16.33 9.26 11.14
C THR A 295 14.96 9.55 11.72
N ILE A 296 14.05 8.58 11.65
CA ILE A 296 12.71 8.70 12.25
C ILE A 296 12.83 8.69 13.77
N VAL A 297 12.34 9.77 14.38
CA VAL A 297 12.22 9.96 15.82
C VAL A 297 10.86 9.44 16.33
N ALA A 298 9.78 9.72 15.59
CA ALA A 298 8.43 9.25 15.90
C ALA A 298 7.56 9.17 14.64
N GLY A 299 6.56 8.28 14.65
CA GLY A 299 5.66 8.02 13.53
C GLY A 299 6.20 7.00 12.52
N PRO A 300 5.60 6.85 11.35
CA PRO A 300 4.62 7.78 10.80
C PRO A 300 3.24 7.68 11.45
N THR A 301 2.48 8.76 11.30
CA THR A 301 1.03 8.85 11.49
C THR A 301 0.40 9.34 10.18
N VAL A 302 -0.92 9.50 10.14
CA VAL A 302 -1.64 9.93 8.94
C VAL A 302 -2.27 11.30 9.12
N LEU A 303 -2.08 12.17 8.13
CA LEU A 303 -2.81 13.40 7.93
C LEU A 303 -3.75 13.23 6.73
N ASN A 304 -5.05 13.18 6.99
CA ASN A 304 -6.04 13.03 5.94
C ASN A 304 -6.41 14.40 5.33
N LEU A 305 -5.91 14.65 4.12
CA LEU A 305 -6.20 15.82 3.29
C LEU A 305 -7.05 15.46 2.06
N THR A 306 -7.73 14.29 2.09
CA THR A 306 -8.62 13.88 0.99
C THR A 306 -9.73 14.89 0.78
N ARG A 307 -10.04 15.15 -0.49
CA ARG A 307 -11.06 16.11 -0.88
C ARG A 307 -12.34 15.37 -1.27
N PRO A 308 -13.52 15.88 -0.91
CA PRO A 308 -14.76 15.39 -1.47
C PRO A 308 -14.72 15.47 -3.00
N VAL A 309 -15.29 14.48 -3.68
CA VAL A 309 -15.43 14.55 -5.15
C VAL A 309 -16.37 15.71 -5.49
N GLU A 310 -15.87 16.74 -6.17
CA GLU A 310 -16.70 17.85 -6.66
C GLU A 310 -17.53 17.39 -7.86
N GLY A 311 -18.85 17.35 -7.70
CA GLY A 311 -19.80 16.96 -8.75
C GLY A 311 -20.24 15.50 -8.65
N THR A 312 -21.46 15.23 -9.12
CA THR A 312 -22.11 13.91 -8.98
C THR A 312 -21.45 12.88 -9.91
N ILE A 313 -20.54 12.07 -9.38
CA ILE A 313 -20.26 10.75 -9.96
C ILE A 313 -21.25 9.76 -9.33
N GLY A 314 -22.51 9.84 -9.73
CA GLY A 314 -23.60 8.94 -9.26
C GLY A 314 -24.22 9.32 -7.91
N ASN A 315 -25.47 8.90 -7.72
CA ASN A 315 -26.43 9.33 -6.69
C ASN A 315 -26.12 8.88 -5.23
N GLY A 316 -24.87 8.96 -4.79
CA GLY A 316 -24.47 8.67 -3.41
C GLY A 316 -24.28 9.95 -2.59
N THR A 317 -25.04 10.11 -1.51
CA THR A 317 -24.78 11.15 -0.50
C THR A 317 -23.40 10.92 0.11
N VAL A 318 -22.50 11.90 -0.03
CA VAL A 318 -21.16 11.91 0.56
C VAL A 318 -21.28 12.05 2.10
N PRO A 319 -20.78 11.10 2.90
CA PRO A 319 -20.69 11.27 4.34
C PRO A 319 -19.64 12.34 4.70
N ALA A 320 -19.90 13.14 5.71
CA ALA A 320 -18.93 14.12 6.21
C ALA A 320 -17.68 13.42 6.78
N PRO A 321 -16.47 14.01 6.63
CA PRO A 321 -15.25 13.46 7.20
C PRO A 321 -15.34 13.38 8.73
N VAL A 322 -14.99 12.22 9.29
CA VAL A 322 -14.98 11.96 10.74
C VAL A 322 -13.59 12.29 11.31
N PRO A 323 -13.50 13.06 12.42
CA PRO A 323 -12.23 13.28 13.10
C PRO A 323 -11.69 12.00 13.76
N VAL A 324 -10.38 11.81 13.68
CA VAL A 324 -9.64 10.74 14.37
C VAL A 324 -9.77 10.94 15.89
N PRO A 325 -10.17 9.93 16.68
CA PRO A 325 -10.28 10.10 18.13
C PRO A 325 -8.91 10.17 18.79
N GLU A 326 -8.74 11.15 19.69
CA GLU A 326 -7.62 11.23 20.63
C GLU A 326 -7.76 10.16 21.72
N THR A 327 -6.67 9.47 22.05
CA THR A 327 -6.61 8.48 23.12
C THR A 327 -6.56 9.19 24.48
N THR A 328 -7.71 9.44 25.11
CA THR A 328 -7.74 9.87 26.52
C THR A 328 -7.43 8.67 27.41
N THR A 329 -6.24 8.67 28.01
CA THR A 329 -5.84 7.65 29.00
C THR A 329 -6.38 8.08 30.37
N GLU A 330 -7.58 7.65 30.73
CA GLU A 330 -8.05 7.75 32.12
C GLU A 330 -7.73 6.44 32.85
N ALA A 331 -6.67 6.49 33.67
CA ALA A 331 -6.34 5.44 34.61
C ALA A 331 -7.44 5.34 35.67
N THR A 332 -8.17 4.22 35.70
CA THR A 332 -9.03 3.90 36.84
C THR A 332 -8.59 2.57 37.46
N SER A 333 -8.11 2.68 38.70
CA SER A 333 -7.76 1.59 39.59
C SER A 333 -9.02 1.02 40.24
N ALA A 334 -9.20 -0.30 40.19
CA ALA A 334 -10.01 -1.10 41.13
C ALA A 334 -9.68 -2.59 40.91
N THR A 335 -8.76 -3.17 41.69
CA THR A 335 -9.03 -3.98 42.90
C THR A 335 -9.84 -5.24 42.61
N GLU A 336 -9.12 -6.36 42.58
CA GLU A 336 -9.65 -7.72 42.61
C GLU A 336 -10.50 -7.96 43.85
N THR A 337 -11.64 -8.63 43.70
CA THR A 337 -12.19 -9.48 44.77
C THR A 337 -12.80 -10.72 44.14
N SER A 338 -12.24 -11.85 44.55
CA SER A 338 -12.65 -13.22 44.25
C SER A 338 -13.99 -13.54 44.92
N ALA A 339 -14.87 -14.24 44.22
CA ALA A 339 -15.87 -15.11 44.84
C ALA A 339 -16.24 -16.25 43.88
N THR A 340 -15.83 -17.45 44.27
CA THR A 340 -16.31 -18.74 43.78
C THR A 340 -17.70 -19.02 44.36
N GLU A 341 -18.65 -19.51 43.56
CA GLU A 341 -19.64 -20.45 44.07
C GLU A 341 -20.30 -21.30 42.97
N THR A 342 -20.79 -22.44 43.42
CA THR A 342 -20.93 -23.72 42.74
C THR A 342 -22.36 -23.97 42.26
N ALA A 343 -22.46 -24.86 41.28
CA ALA A 343 -23.63 -25.48 40.63
C ALA A 343 -24.93 -25.65 41.44
N THR A 344 -26.07 -25.64 40.73
CA THR A 344 -27.13 -26.63 40.94
C THR A 344 -27.89 -26.93 39.64
N GLU A 345 -27.98 -28.21 39.35
CA GLU A 345 -28.69 -28.88 38.27
C GLU A 345 -30.18 -29.05 38.63
N THR A 346 -31.10 -28.94 37.67
CA THR A 346 -32.41 -29.62 37.76
C THR A 346 -32.89 -30.02 36.37
N ALA A 347 -32.96 -31.34 36.17
CA ALA A 347 -33.55 -31.99 35.00
C ALA A 347 -35.07 -32.12 35.14
N THR A 348 -35.80 -32.09 34.01
CA THR A 348 -37.05 -32.86 33.86
C THR A 348 -37.21 -33.29 32.39
N THR A 349 -37.78 -34.48 32.23
CA THR A 349 -37.55 -35.48 31.18
C THR A 349 -38.74 -35.61 30.21
N ALA A 350 -38.43 -36.01 28.95
CA ALA A 350 -39.18 -36.87 28.00
C ALA A 350 -40.57 -36.40 27.47
N GLU A 351 -40.97 -36.61 26.19
CA GLU A 351 -41.11 -37.91 25.52
C GLU A 351 -41.29 -37.83 23.97
N THR A 352 -40.38 -38.51 23.24
CA THR A 352 -40.42 -39.39 22.02
C THR A 352 -41.42 -39.21 20.83
N THR A 353 -40.95 -38.96 19.57
CA THR A 353 -40.65 -39.87 18.38
C THR A 353 -41.78 -39.97 17.30
N PRO A 354 -41.60 -40.47 16.03
CA PRO A 354 -40.42 -40.79 15.16
C PRO A 354 -40.53 -40.27 13.67
N PRO A 355 -39.61 -40.63 12.71
CA PRO A 355 -39.36 -39.97 11.42
C PRO A 355 -39.82 -40.75 10.15
N PRO A 356 -39.48 -40.30 8.93
CA PRO A 356 -38.87 -41.19 7.91
C PRO A 356 -37.70 -40.53 7.13
N GLU A 357 -36.52 -41.16 7.02
CA GLU A 357 -36.02 -42.09 5.97
C GLU A 357 -35.43 -41.45 4.69
N THR A 358 -34.09 -41.44 4.68
CA THR A 358 -33.09 -41.85 3.67
C THR A 358 -33.49 -42.03 2.19
N THR A 359 -32.73 -41.39 1.30
CA THR A 359 -32.25 -42.01 0.04
C THR A 359 -30.83 -41.55 -0.30
N THR A 360 -30.03 -42.50 -0.76
CA THR A 360 -28.62 -42.43 -1.16
C THR A 360 -28.51 -42.42 -2.68
N ALA A 361 -27.63 -41.60 -3.27
CA ALA A 361 -26.89 -41.88 -4.51
C ALA A 361 -25.80 -40.79 -4.72
N THR A 362 -24.51 -41.10 -4.54
CA THR A 362 -23.54 -41.60 -5.54
C THR A 362 -22.81 -40.46 -6.27
N GLU A 363 -21.50 -40.40 -6.04
CA GLU A 363 -20.51 -39.61 -6.78
C GLU A 363 -20.61 -39.84 -8.29
N THR A 364 -20.45 -38.78 -9.07
CA THR A 364 -19.92 -38.89 -10.43
C THR A 364 -19.05 -37.68 -10.74
N THR A 365 -17.77 -37.95 -10.89
CA THR A 365 -16.73 -37.09 -11.44
C THR A 365 -17.13 -36.63 -12.85
N ALA A 366 -17.15 -35.32 -13.08
CA ALA A 366 -17.28 -34.76 -14.43
C ALA A 366 -16.11 -33.80 -14.69
N THR A 367 -15.08 -34.35 -15.31
CA THR A 367 -14.05 -33.62 -16.04
C THR A 367 -14.71 -33.04 -17.29
N SER A 368 -14.69 -31.71 -17.46
CA SER A 368 -15.10 -31.05 -18.70
C SER A 368 -13.85 -30.57 -19.41
N GLU A 369 -13.50 -31.27 -20.48
CA GLU A 369 -12.52 -30.83 -21.48
C GLU A 369 -12.96 -29.53 -22.15
N PHE A 370 -12.01 -28.62 -22.35
CA PHE A 370 -12.12 -27.46 -23.21
C PHE A 370 -11.81 -27.92 -24.64
N THR A 371 -12.79 -27.87 -25.54
CA THR A 371 -12.56 -28.01 -26.98
C THR A 371 -12.77 -26.67 -27.68
N ASP A 372 -11.66 -26.19 -28.22
CA ASP A 372 -11.54 -25.09 -29.17
C ASP A 372 -12.04 -25.55 -30.54
N THR A 373 -12.91 -24.78 -31.20
CA THR A 373 -13.14 -24.89 -32.64
C THR A 373 -13.64 -23.56 -33.18
N ALA A 374 -12.70 -22.77 -33.70
CA ALA A 374 -12.97 -21.75 -34.70
C ALA A 374 -13.33 -22.43 -36.04
N THR A 375 -14.42 -21.98 -36.67
CA THR A 375 -14.71 -22.32 -38.07
C THR A 375 -15.02 -21.04 -38.84
N ASP A 376 -14.04 -20.66 -39.65
CA ASP A 376 -14.15 -19.76 -40.79
C ASP A 376 -14.88 -20.46 -41.93
N THR A 377 -15.82 -19.78 -42.60
CA THR A 377 -16.35 -20.21 -43.90
C THR A 377 -16.77 -19.00 -44.71
N ALA A 378 -15.90 -18.59 -45.63
CA ALA A 378 -16.20 -17.73 -46.75
C ALA A 378 -17.00 -18.46 -47.85
N THR A 379 -17.84 -17.74 -48.62
CA THR A 379 -18.22 -18.04 -50.02
C THR A 379 -18.77 -16.74 -50.68
N PRO A 380 -18.55 -16.50 -52.00
CA PRO A 380 -18.48 -15.17 -52.64
C PRO A 380 -19.69 -14.84 -53.55
N THR A 381 -19.67 -13.70 -54.28
CA THR A 381 -19.91 -13.54 -55.76
C THR A 381 -19.96 -12.05 -56.21
N GLU A 382 -19.02 -11.69 -57.11
CA GLU A 382 -19.07 -10.82 -58.32
C GLU A 382 -19.96 -9.55 -58.45
N GLU A 383 -19.37 -8.41 -58.87
CA GLU A 383 -19.77 -7.64 -60.09
C GLU A 383 -18.73 -6.56 -60.56
N THR A 384 -18.21 -6.73 -61.79
CA THR A 384 -17.81 -5.77 -62.87
C THR A 384 -16.78 -4.60 -62.73
N THR A 385 -15.83 -4.62 -63.68
CA THR A 385 -14.70 -3.72 -64.12
C THR A 385 -15.13 -2.46 -64.93
N PRO A 386 -14.25 -1.61 -65.54
CA PRO A 386 -12.79 -1.29 -65.39
C PRO A 386 -12.46 0.24 -65.43
N THR A 387 -11.15 0.64 -65.35
CA THR A 387 -10.36 1.35 -66.41
C THR A 387 -9.06 2.03 -65.89
N GLU A 388 -7.95 1.73 -66.60
CA GLU A 388 -6.64 2.44 -66.81
C GLU A 388 -5.64 2.67 -65.64
N GLU A 389 -4.46 2.03 -65.62
CA GLU A 389 -3.21 2.24 -66.40
C GLU A 389 -2.33 3.35 -65.79
N SER A 390 -1.20 3.08 -65.12
CA SER A 390 0.10 2.73 -65.74
C SER A 390 1.18 2.48 -64.68
N THR A 391 2.03 1.49 -64.90
CA THR A 391 3.40 1.36 -64.36
C THR A 391 4.36 1.46 -65.56
N PRO A 392 5.66 1.78 -65.39
CA PRO A 392 6.58 0.65 -65.30
C PRO A 392 7.79 0.83 -64.34
N THR A 393 8.28 -0.35 -64.01
CA THR A 393 9.45 -0.84 -63.26
C THR A 393 10.81 -0.49 -63.88
N GLU A 394 11.87 -0.44 -63.06
CA GLU A 394 13.19 -1.13 -63.16
C GLU A 394 14.21 -0.42 -62.21
N THR A 395 14.88 -1.05 -61.24
CA THR A 395 15.96 -2.10 -61.32
C THR A 395 17.18 -1.51 -62.06
N GLU A 396 18.40 -1.31 -61.51
CA GLU A 396 19.33 -2.26 -60.89
C GLU A 396 20.67 -1.57 -60.47
N THR A 397 21.41 -2.21 -59.56
CA THR A 397 22.90 -2.39 -59.47
C THR A 397 23.88 -1.35 -58.89
N GLN A 398 24.74 -1.94 -58.04
CA GLN A 398 25.90 -1.53 -57.24
C GLN A 398 27.07 -0.85 -57.99
N THR A 399 27.92 -0.11 -57.26
CA THR A 399 29.40 -0.32 -57.33
C THR A 399 30.12 0.14 -56.05
N GLU A 400 31.07 -0.70 -55.64
CA GLU A 400 32.07 -0.66 -54.57
C GLU A 400 33.20 0.38 -54.80
N THR A 401 33.92 0.80 -53.75
CA THR A 401 35.39 1.02 -53.74
C THR A 401 35.94 1.35 -52.33
N THR A 402 36.96 0.58 -51.91
CA THR A 402 37.99 0.86 -50.86
C THR A 402 39.35 0.76 -51.60
N PRO A 403 40.59 0.86 -51.03
CA PRO A 403 41.15 1.46 -49.80
C PRO A 403 42.44 2.30 -50.06
N THR A 404 43.07 2.91 -49.03
CA THR A 404 44.55 3.11 -48.99
C THR A 404 45.11 3.28 -47.56
N GLU A 405 46.26 2.66 -47.36
CA GLU A 405 47.16 2.49 -46.22
C GLU A 405 48.40 3.40 -46.35
N GLU A 406 49.02 3.89 -45.26
CA GLU A 406 50.50 3.95 -45.13
C GLU A 406 50.98 4.33 -43.71
N ALA A 407 52.20 3.92 -43.36
CA ALA A 407 52.73 3.72 -42.02
C ALA A 407 54.10 4.40 -41.75
N THR A 408 54.39 4.71 -40.46
CA THR A 408 55.70 4.77 -39.72
C THR A 408 56.81 5.77 -40.20
N PRO A 409 57.97 5.98 -39.49
CA PRO A 409 58.49 5.54 -38.17
C PRO A 409 59.21 6.62 -37.30
N THR A 410 59.67 6.29 -36.07
CA THR A 410 61.09 6.35 -35.55
C THR A 410 61.19 6.45 -34.01
N ALA A 411 62.14 5.68 -33.47
CA ALA A 411 62.50 5.43 -32.07
C ALA A 411 63.30 6.56 -31.36
N THR A 412 63.50 6.48 -30.04
CA THR A 412 64.82 6.37 -29.35
C THR A 412 64.66 6.16 -27.83
N GLU A 413 65.51 5.30 -27.29
CA GLU A 413 65.73 4.88 -25.91
C GLU A 413 66.08 6.01 -24.92
N THR A 414 65.87 5.77 -23.62
CA THR A 414 66.94 6.02 -22.63
C THR A 414 66.81 5.10 -21.42
N VAL A 415 67.84 4.28 -21.21
CA VAL A 415 68.20 3.60 -19.96
C VAL A 415 69.14 4.51 -19.18
N THR A 416 68.96 4.60 -17.87
CA THR A 416 69.99 4.90 -16.85
C THR A 416 69.68 3.99 -15.65
N ALA A 417 70.58 3.40 -14.87
CA ALA A 417 72.05 3.40 -14.70
C ALA A 417 72.92 4.36 -15.52
#